data_AF-A0A842UFR7-F1
#
_entry.id   AF-A0A842UFR7-F1
#
_cell.length_a   1.000
_cell.length_b   1.000
_cell.length_c   1.000
_cell.angle_alpha   90.00
_cell.angle_beta   90.00
_cell.angle_gamma   90.00
#
_symmetry.space_group_name_H-M   'P 1'
#
loop_
_entity.id
_entity.type
_entity.pdbx_description
1 polymer ?
#
loop_
_entity_poly.entity_id
_entity_poly.type
_entity_poly.pdbx_seq_one_letter_code
_entity_poly.pdbx_strand_id
1 'polypeptide(L)'
;MRPKSLLTILILATFAAAQTHQVDVYFFYSLSCPHCAHEKPFLKNLENQYEWLKVHYLEVSENPENAQLFTKMAVECGQNPQGVPTTIVCGQMKTGYADDETTGQEIKDMIMHCYLTHTNHSNCEDHNQNETQIQIPVLGEIDAKNMSLPLFTLILGGLDGFNPCAFFVLFFLLSLLIHAKSRKRMLLIGSIFVFFSALIYFLFMSAWLNLFLYIGEIKAITTIAGGIALVIAAINIKDYFWFKKGVSLSIPDSAKPGLYKRMRSLVKATHLPSMIFGTIILAIAANTYELLCTAGFPMIYT
;
A
#
# COMPACT_ATOMS: atom_id res chain seq x y z
N MET A 1 48.35 -56.16 61.35
CA MET A 1 48.26 -54.75 60.90
C MET A 1 47.96 -54.74 59.41
N ARG A 2 47.04 -53.86 59.00
CA ARG A 2 46.20 -53.92 57.78
C ARG A 2 46.98 -53.72 56.45
N PRO A 3 46.53 -54.34 55.35
CA PRO A 3 47.01 -54.07 53.99
C PRO A 3 46.42 -52.74 53.47
N LYS A 4 47.23 -51.91 52.81
CA LYS A 4 46.76 -50.69 52.12
C LYS A 4 46.48 -51.03 50.66
N SER A 5 45.20 -51.14 50.31
CA SER A 5 44.73 -51.14 48.91
C SER A 5 44.85 -49.73 48.34
N LEU A 6 45.57 -49.56 47.23
CA LEU A 6 45.49 -48.38 46.38
C LEU A 6 44.24 -48.53 45.50
N LEU A 7 43.28 -47.61 45.65
CA LEU A 7 42.05 -47.54 44.89
C LEU A 7 42.28 -46.66 43.65
N THR A 8 42.25 -47.26 42.46
CA THR A 8 42.32 -46.55 41.17
C THR A 8 40.94 -45.99 40.86
N ILE A 9 40.78 -44.66 40.85
CA ILE A 9 39.54 -44.00 40.45
C ILE A 9 39.55 -43.82 38.93
N LEU A 10 38.68 -44.56 38.23
CA LEU A 10 38.43 -44.42 36.80
C LEU A 10 37.34 -43.36 36.59
N ILE A 11 37.71 -42.18 36.10
CA ILE A 11 36.76 -41.11 35.74
C ILE A 11 36.26 -41.41 34.32
N LEU A 12 35.06 -41.98 34.18
CA LEU A 12 34.34 -41.98 32.90
C LEU A 12 33.75 -40.58 32.68
N ALA A 13 34.34 -39.82 31.78
CA ALA A 13 33.70 -38.62 31.23
C ALA A 13 32.62 -39.05 30.23
N THR A 14 31.36 -38.98 30.65
CA THR A 14 30.21 -39.11 29.75
C THR A 14 30.10 -37.84 28.91
N PHE A 15 30.56 -37.89 27.66
CA PHE A 15 30.23 -36.87 26.67
C PHE A 15 28.75 -37.04 26.29
N ALA A 16 27.90 -36.10 26.73
CA ALA A 16 26.56 -35.94 26.17
C ALA A 16 26.72 -35.34 24.77
N ALA A 17 26.39 -36.11 23.73
CA ALA A 17 26.30 -35.59 22.37
C ALA A 17 25.10 -34.63 22.30
N ALA A 18 25.34 -33.36 22.03
CA ALA A 18 24.29 -32.40 21.71
C ALA A 18 23.65 -32.82 20.38
N GLN A 19 22.39 -33.24 20.40
CA GLN A 19 21.61 -33.45 19.18
C GLN A 19 21.32 -32.08 18.55
N THR A 20 22.00 -31.76 17.46
CA THR A 20 21.69 -30.58 16.65
C THR A 20 20.43 -30.86 15.85
N HIS A 21 19.30 -30.25 16.23
CA HIS A 21 18.06 -30.29 15.45
C HIS A 21 18.17 -29.34 14.26
N GLN A 22 17.74 -29.80 13.08
CA GLN A 22 17.74 -29.04 11.84
C GLN A 22 16.44 -28.23 11.71
N VAL A 23 16.52 -26.99 11.20
CA VAL A 23 15.35 -26.14 10.93
C VAL A 23 15.20 -25.97 9.42
N ASP A 24 14.07 -26.40 8.89
CA ASP A 24 13.71 -26.24 7.48
C ASP A 24 12.95 -24.92 7.26
N VAL A 25 13.46 -24.11 6.33
CA VAL A 25 12.84 -22.87 5.86
C VAL A 25 12.41 -23.05 4.42
N TYR A 26 11.18 -22.69 4.09
CA TYR A 26 10.64 -22.76 2.74
C TYR A 26 10.51 -21.37 2.16
N PHE A 27 11.31 -21.07 1.14
CA PHE A 27 11.31 -19.79 0.44
C PHE A 27 10.68 -19.96 -0.94
N PHE A 28 9.48 -19.42 -1.10
CA PHE A 28 8.74 -19.40 -2.35
C PHE A 28 9.03 -18.13 -3.13
N TYR A 29 9.45 -18.27 -4.39
CA TYR A 29 9.86 -17.14 -5.23
C TYR A 29 9.46 -17.32 -6.70
N SER A 30 9.51 -16.24 -7.48
CA SER A 30 9.40 -16.31 -8.94
C SER A 30 10.63 -15.74 -9.64
N LEU A 31 10.85 -16.14 -10.89
CA LEU A 31 11.96 -15.63 -11.73
C LEU A 31 11.84 -14.13 -12.04
N SER A 32 10.61 -13.59 -12.06
CA SER A 32 10.32 -12.20 -12.40
C SER A 32 10.22 -11.27 -11.19
N CYS A 33 10.44 -11.78 -9.97
CA CYS A 33 10.23 -11.04 -8.71
C CYS A 33 11.50 -10.30 -8.25
N PRO A 34 11.52 -8.95 -8.24
CA PRO A 34 12.69 -8.18 -7.83
C PRO A 34 13.02 -8.35 -6.33
N HIS A 35 12.00 -8.34 -5.46
CA HIS A 35 12.18 -8.54 -4.02
C HIS A 35 12.76 -9.92 -3.68
N CYS A 36 12.40 -10.94 -4.45
CA CYS A 36 12.95 -12.28 -4.32
C CYS A 36 14.46 -12.32 -4.65
N ALA A 37 14.92 -11.48 -5.58
CA ALA A 37 16.34 -11.36 -5.89
C ALA A 37 17.16 -10.73 -4.75
N HIS A 38 16.51 -9.97 -3.86
CA HIS A 38 17.11 -9.40 -2.64
C HIS A 38 17.07 -10.35 -1.45
N GLU A 39 15.97 -11.08 -1.25
CA GLU A 39 15.84 -12.01 -0.11
C GLU A 39 16.69 -13.28 -0.28
N LYS A 40 16.81 -13.79 -1.52
CA LYS A 40 17.58 -15.01 -1.81
C LYS A 40 19.04 -14.96 -1.33
N PRO A 41 19.85 -13.91 -1.58
CA PRO A 41 21.20 -13.83 -1.05
C PRO A 41 21.23 -13.69 0.48
N PHE A 42 20.26 -13.01 1.09
CA PHE A 42 20.12 -12.91 2.54
C PHE A 42 19.92 -14.29 3.19
N LEU A 43 18.95 -15.07 2.70
CA LEU A 43 18.71 -16.44 3.20
C LEU A 43 19.90 -17.37 2.96
N LYS A 44 20.59 -17.21 1.82
CA LYS A 44 21.80 -17.98 1.51
C LYS A 44 22.95 -17.66 2.47
N ASN A 45 23.07 -16.41 2.92
CA ASN A 45 24.03 -16.03 3.93
C ASN A 45 23.71 -16.71 5.28
N LEU A 46 22.44 -16.70 5.70
CA LEU A 46 22.02 -17.39 6.92
C LEU A 46 22.26 -18.90 6.85
N GLU A 47 21.93 -19.55 5.73
CA GLU A 47 22.18 -20.99 5.50
C GLU A 47 23.68 -21.34 5.61
N ASN A 48 24.57 -20.44 5.16
CA ASN A 48 26.02 -20.62 5.31
C ASN A 48 26.52 -20.34 6.73
N GLN A 49 25.85 -19.44 7.46
CA GLN A 49 26.23 -19.06 8.82
C GLN A 49 25.80 -20.10 9.86
N TYR A 50 24.69 -20.80 9.62
CA TYR A 50 24.09 -21.74 10.55
C TYR A 50 24.01 -23.14 9.95
N GLU A 51 24.88 -24.06 10.39
CA GLU A 51 24.90 -25.45 9.89
C GLU A 51 23.59 -26.22 10.15
N TRP A 52 22.80 -25.78 11.14
CA TRP A 52 21.50 -26.36 11.47
C TRP A 52 20.36 -25.83 10.60
N LEU A 53 20.58 -24.81 9.78
CA LEU A 53 19.56 -24.19 8.95
C LEU A 53 19.57 -24.79 7.54
N LYS A 54 18.41 -25.21 7.06
CA LYS A 54 18.23 -25.65 5.67
C LYS A 54 17.17 -24.82 4.97
N VAL A 55 17.53 -24.22 3.84
CA VAL A 55 16.60 -23.41 3.05
C VAL A 55 16.20 -24.18 1.79
N HIS A 56 14.89 -24.34 1.58
CA HIS A 56 14.28 -24.89 0.38
C HIS A 56 13.86 -23.74 -0.53
N TYR A 57 14.59 -23.54 -1.63
CA TYR A 57 14.30 -22.50 -2.61
C TYR A 57 13.33 -23.04 -3.66
N LEU A 58 12.06 -22.63 -3.57
CA LEU A 58 10.95 -23.16 -4.37
C LEU A 58 10.45 -22.12 -5.37
N GLU A 59 10.84 -22.27 -6.62
CA GLU A 59 10.37 -21.41 -7.72
C GLU A 59 8.93 -21.79 -8.08
N VAL A 60 7.98 -20.84 -8.14
CA VAL A 60 6.55 -21.13 -8.33
C VAL A 60 5.98 -20.69 -9.69
N SER A 61 6.70 -19.91 -10.49
CA SER A 61 6.16 -19.39 -11.76
C SER A 61 6.26 -20.39 -12.91
N GLU A 62 7.28 -21.25 -12.91
CA GLU A 62 7.48 -22.27 -13.94
C GLU A 62 7.37 -23.70 -13.38
N ASN A 63 7.18 -23.87 -12.07
CA ASN A 63 7.01 -25.18 -11.44
C ASN A 63 5.63 -25.31 -10.75
N PRO A 64 4.67 -26.02 -11.38
CA PRO A 64 3.34 -26.24 -10.81
C PRO A 64 3.33 -26.99 -9.48
N GLU A 65 4.28 -27.89 -9.24
CA GLU A 65 4.34 -28.66 -7.99
C GLU A 65 4.71 -27.76 -6.81
N ASN A 66 5.66 -26.85 -7.02
CA ASN A 66 6.03 -25.85 -6.02
C ASN A 66 4.89 -24.86 -5.76
N ALA A 67 4.14 -24.45 -6.79
CA ALA A 67 2.97 -23.59 -6.64
C ALA A 67 1.85 -24.26 -5.83
N GLN A 68 1.64 -25.56 -6.04
CA GLN A 68 0.70 -26.36 -5.24
C GLN A 68 1.17 -26.50 -3.79
N LEU A 69 2.46 -26.76 -3.57
CA LEU A 69 3.05 -26.82 -2.24
C LEU A 69 2.91 -25.48 -1.52
N PHE A 70 3.17 -24.36 -2.21
CA PHE A 70 2.99 -23.01 -1.65
C PHE A 70 1.55 -22.80 -1.19
N THR A 71 0.59 -23.12 -2.05
CA THR A 71 -0.84 -22.97 -1.74
C THR A 71 -1.21 -23.81 -0.52
N LYS A 72 -0.74 -25.06 -0.46
CA LYS A 72 -1.00 -25.96 0.66
C LYS A 72 -0.45 -25.41 1.97
N MET A 73 0.82 -24.99 1.99
CA MET A 73 1.48 -24.48 3.20
C MET A 73 0.88 -23.14 3.65
N ALA A 74 0.50 -22.25 2.73
CA ALA A 74 -0.18 -21.01 3.06
C ALA A 74 -1.53 -21.28 3.75
N VAL A 75 -2.31 -22.24 3.24
CA VAL A 75 -3.61 -22.65 3.82
C VAL A 75 -3.42 -23.32 5.18
N GLU A 76 -2.39 -24.14 5.37
CA GLU A 76 -2.01 -24.69 6.69
C GLU A 76 -1.63 -23.57 7.67
N CYS A 77 -1.23 -22.41 7.15
CA CYS A 77 -1.04 -21.19 7.93
C CYS A 77 -2.29 -20.36 8.19
N GLY A 78 -3.48 -20.79 7.77
CA GLY A 78 -4.70 -19.99 7.88
C GLY A 78 -4.68 -18.73 7.01
N GLN A 79 -3.75 -18.65 6.06
CA GLN A 79 -3.60 -17.52 5.16
C GLN A 79 -3.82 -17.97 3.71
N ASN A 80 -4.18 -17.03 2.83
CA ASN A 80 -4.19 -17.29 1.39
C ASN A 80 -2.81 -16.96 0.81
N PRO A 81 -2.33 -17.64 -0.24
CA PRO A 81 -1.09 -17.28 -0.91
C PRO A 81 -1.22 -15.88 -1.55
N GLN A 82 -0.62 -14.87 -0.91
CA GLN A 82 -0.76 -13.46 -1.32
C GLN A 82 0.29 -13.00 -2.34
N GLY A 83 1.29 -13.82 -2.65
CA GLY A 83 2.34 -13.52 -3.63
C GLY A 83 3.71 -14.04 -3.21
N VAL A 84 4.75 -13.61 -3.94
CA VAL A 84 6.15 -13.91 -3.65
C VAL A 84 6.96 -12.61 -3.52
N PRO A 85 8.03 -12.58 -2.72
CA PRO A 85 8.58 -13.70 -1.96
C PRO A 85 7.72 -14.05 -0.74
N THR A 86 7.70 -15.34 -0.38
CA THR A 86 7.11 -15.80 0.88
C THR A 86 8.05 -16.78 1.56
N THR A 87 8.35 -16.53 2.83
CA THR A 87 9.19 -17.39 3.67
C THR A 87 8.36 -18.02 4.77
N ILE A 88 8.40 -19.35 4.86
CA ILE A 88 7.67 -20.15 5.85
C ILE A 88 8.66 -20.94 6.69
N VAL A 89 8.58 -20.82 8.01
CA VAL A 89 9.38 -21.61 8.97
C VAL A 89 8.55 -21.90 10.21
N CYS A 90 8.50 -23.17 10.64
CA CYS A 90 7.90 -23.61 11.90
C CYS A 90 6.50 -23.06 12.20
N GLY A 91 5.64 -23.06 11.20
CA GLY A 91 4.29 -22.54 11.36
C GLY A 91 4.23 -21.01 11.41
N GLN A 92 5.20 -20.30 10.84
CA GLN A 92 5.14 -18.85 10.69
C GLN A 92 5.39 -18.53 9.22
N MET A 93 4.58 -17.63 8.66
CA MET A 93 4.65 -17.21 7.27
C MET A 93 4.84 -15.71 7.20
N LYS A 94 5.89 -15.28 6.48
CA LYS A 94 6.14 -13.87 6.15
C LYS A 94 6.11 -13.69 4.64
N THR A 95 5.26 -12.77 4.17
CA THR A 95 5.12 -12.40 2.75
C THR A 95 5.79 -11.04 2.52
N GLY A 96 6.56 -10.94 1.44
CA GLY A 96 7.26 -9.72 1.02
C GLY A 96 8.65 -9.59 1.66
N TYR A 97 9.48 -8.73 1.05
CA TYR A 97 10.83 -8.42 1.53
C TYR A 97 11.24 -7.00 1.14
N ALA A 98 11.42 -6.14 2.13
CA ALA A 98 11.87 -4.77 1.91
C ALA A 98 13.41 -4.68 1.84
N ASP A 99 14.08 -5.02 2.93
CA ASP A 99 15.54 -5.00 3.09
C ASP A 99 16.00 -5.87 4.28
N ASP A 100 17.33 -6.04 4.41
CA ASP A 100 17.99 -6.84 5.44
C ASP A 100 17.77 -6.28 6.86
N GLU A 101 17.62 -4.95 7.00
CA GLU A 101 17.47 -4.27 8.29
C GLU A 101 16.05 -4.28 8.85
N THR A 102 15.04 -4.46 8.01
CA THR A 102 13.61 -4.51 8.40
C THR A 102 13.08 -5.94 8.31
N THR A 103 12.48 -6.31 7.18
CA THR A 103 11.87 -7.62 6.96
C THR A 103 12.89 -8.75 7.10
N GLY A 104 14.16 -8.52 6.73
CA GLY A 104 15.24 -9.47 6.96
C GLY A 104 15.45 -9.80 8.44
N GLN A 105 15.44 -8.80 9.34
CA GLN A 105 15.55 -9.07 10.78
C GLN A 105 14.34 -9.86 11.29
N GLU A 106 13.13 -9.52 10.84
CA GLU A 106 11.93 -10.26 11.22
C GLU A 106 12.02 -11.74 10.80
N ILE A 107 12.45 -12.03 9.57
CA ILE A 107 12.66 -13.41 9.09
C ILE A 107 13.75 -14.11 9.90
N LYS A 108 14.85 -13.42 10.21
CA LYS A 108 15.93 -13.99 11.01
C LYS A 108 15.47 -14.33 12.42
N ASP A 109 14.70 -13.44 13.04
CA ASP A 109 14.13 -13.65 14.37
C ASP A 109 13.12 -14.80 14.36
N MET A 110 12.30 -14.92 13.30
CA MET A 110 11.40 -16.05 13.05
C MET A 110 12.15 -17.39 13.03
N ILE A 111 13.25 -17.46 12.27
CA ILE A 111 14.11 -18.65 12.17
C ILE A 111 14.79 -18.96 13.51
N MET A 112 15.34 -17.94 14.16
CA MET A 112 16.07 -18.11 15.42
C MET A 112 15.14 -18.52 16.56
N HIS A 113 13.93 -17.95 16.60
CA HIS A 113 12.91 -18.33 17.56
C HIS A 113 12.58 -19.80 17.43
N CYS A 114 12.29 -20.28 16.21
CA CYS A 114 12.03 -21.70 15.99
C CYS A 114 13.16 -22.61 16.47
N TYR A 115 14.40 -22.25 16.16
CA TYR A 115 15.56 -23.02 16.59
C TYR A 115 15.67 -23.10 18.12
N LEU A 116 15.47 -21.99 18.81
CA LEU A 116 15.60 -21.92 20.27
C LEU A 116 14.47 -22.65 21.00
N THR A 117 13.23 -22.52 20.54
CA THR A 117 12.05 -23.11 21.19
C THR A 117 11.85 -24.59 20.83
N HIS A 118 12.61 -25.13 19.88
CA HIS A 118 12.45 -26.50 19.36
C HIS A 118 11.00 -26.79 18.93
N THR A 119 10.30 -25.76 18.46
CA THR A 119 8.90 -25.84 18.09
C THR A 119 8.77 -26.46 16.70
N ASN A 120 8.45 -27.74 16.65
CA ASN A 120 7.94 -28.40 15.45
C ASN A 120 6.42 -28.19 15.37
N HIS A 121 5.98 -26.94 15.29
CA HIS A 121 4.57 -26.66 15.03
C HIS A 121 4.31 -26.83 13.52
N SER A 122 3.53 -27.86 13.19
CA SER A 122 3.01 -28.12 11.84
C SER A 122 1.81 -27.24 11.48
N ASN A 123 1.26 -26.52 12.46
CA ASN A 123 0.15 -25.60 12.27
C ASN A 123 0.64 -24.21 12.61
N CYS A 124 0.34 -23.24 11.75
CA CYS A 124 0.78 -21.89 12.02
C CYS A 124 -0.04 -21.31 13.16
N GLU A 125 0.62 -21.06 14.28
CA GLU A 125 -0.03 -20.38 15.40
C GLU A 125 -0.34 -18.95 14.99
N ASP A 126 -1.56 -18.54 15.27
CA ASP A 126 -2.15 -17.27 14.87
C ASP A 126 -1.47 -16.10 15.62
N HIS A 127 -0.30 -15.71 15.14
CA HIS A 127 0.39 -14.51 15.61
C HIS A 127 -0.16 -13.21 14.98
N ASN A 128 -1.31 -13.25 14.29
CA ASN A 128 -2.01 -12.04 13.82
C ASN A 128 -2.81 -11.35 14.94
N GLN A 129 -2.17 -10.99 16.05
CA GLN A 129 -2.82 -10.17 17.07
C GLN A 129 -2.30 -8.72 17.13
N ASN A 130 -1.25 -8.31 16.38
CA ASN A 130 -0.69 -6.96 16.58
C ASN A 130 -0.35 -6.11 15.34
N GLU A 131 -0.58 -6.54 14.10
CA GLU A 131 -0.26 -5.70 12.92
C GLU A 131 -1.48 -5.16 12.14
N THR A 132 -2.71 -5.54 12.47
CA THR A 132 -3.92 -5.13 11.73
C THR A 132 -4.88 -4.25 12.52
N GLN A 133 -4.60 -3.96 13.79
CA GLN A 133 -5.44 -3.09 14.61
C GLN A 133 -4.97 -1.64 14.54
N ILE A 134 -5.56 -0.88 13.61
CA ILE A 134 -5.39 0.58 13.60
C ILE A 134 -6.28 1.14 14.71
N GLN A 135 -5.67 1.55 15.82
CA GLN A 135 -6.38 2.25 16.88
C GLN A 135 -6.71 3.67 16.44
N ILE A 136 -7.96 3.90 16.05
CA ILE A 136 -8.44 5.24 15.72
C ILE A 136 -8.95 5.90 17.01
N PRO A 137 -8.38 7.03 17.45
CA PRO A 137 -8.91 7.75 18.59
C PRO A 137 -10.37 8.12 18.30
N VAL A 138 -11.27 7.76 19.22
CA VAL A 138 -12.76 7.88 19.18
C VAL A 138 -13.53 6.65 18.66
N LEU A 139 -13.04 5.92 17.65
CA LEU A 139 -13.82 4.84 17.02
C LEU A 139 -13.48 3.42 17.51
N GLY A 140 -12.40 3.26 18.29
CA GLY A 140 -11.98 1.96 18.80
C GLY A 140 -11.21 1.13 17.76
N GLU A 141 -11.05 -0.16 18.03
CA GLU A 141 -10.36 -1.10 17.15
C GLU A 141 -11.19 -1.34 15.87
N ILE A 142 -10.68 -0.89 14.72
CA ILE A 142 -11.29 -1.16 13.42
C ILE A 142 -10.37 -2.10 12.65
N ASP A 143 -10.90 -3.28 12.34
CA ASP A 143 -10.26 -4.21 11.41
C ASP A 143 -10.57 -3.78 9.97
N ALA A 144 -9.59 -3.14 9.33
CA ALA A 144 -9.71 -2.67 7.96
C ALA A 144 -9.89 -3.82 6.94
N LYS A 145 -9.48 -5.06 7.29
CA LYS A 145 -9.53 -6.23 6.39
C LYS A 145 -10.91 -6.91 6.40
N ASN A 146 -11.67 -6.74 7.48
CA ASN A 146 -13.00 -7.34 7.67
C ASN A 146 -14.17 -6.37 7.36
N MET A 147 -13.89 -5.16 6.88
CA MET A 147 -14.93 -4.23 6.43
C MET A 147 -15.55 -4.69 5.10
N SER A 148 -16.87 -4.56 4.98
CA SER A 148 -17.55 -4.81 3.71
C SER A 148 -17.11 -3.78 2.67
N LEU A 149 -16.87 -4.23 1.42
CA LEU A 149 -16.45 -3.36 0.32
C LEU A 149 -17.35 -2.11 0.13
N PRO A 150 -18.68 -2.18 0.27
CA PRO A 150 -19.54 -1.01 0.18
C PRO A 150 -19.30 0.00 1.32
N LEU A 151 -19.09 -0.47 2.54
CA LEU A 151 -18.80 0.40 3.68
C LEU A 151 -17.43 1.07 3.52
N PHE A 152 -16.44 0.31 3.10
CA PHE A 152 -15.10 0.82 2.79
C PHE A 152 -15.16 1.89 1.69
N THR A 153 -15.97 1.67 0.66
CA THR A 153 -16.20 2.63 -0.43
C THR A 153 -16.86 3.92 0.06
N LEU A 154 -17.85 3.80 0.95
CA LEU A 154 -18.52 4.96 1.56
C LEU A 154 -17.52 5.81 2.36
N ILE A 155 -16.65 5.17 3.14
CA ILE A 155 -15.65 5.85 3.97
C ILE A 155 -14.63 6.56 3.08
N LEU A 156 -14.02 5.85 2.13
CA LEU A 156 -13.01 6.43 1.24
C LEU A 156 -13.60 7.52 0.33
N GLY A 157 -14.80 7.31 -0.21
CA GLY A 157 -15.50 8.34 -0.99
C GLY A 157 -15.87 9.57 -0.14
N GLY A 158 -16.18 9.36 1.15
CA GLY A 158 -16.33 10.44 2.12
C GLY A 158 -15.02 11.22 2.29
N LEU A 159 -13.91 10.54 2.57
CA LEU A 159 -12.61 11.16 2.75
C LEU A 159 -12.13 11.92 1.49
N ASP A 160 -12.36 11.37 0.30
CA ASP A 160 -12.06 12.02 -0.98
C ASP A 160 -12.92 13.29 -1.18
N GLY A 161 -14.21 13.20 -0.85
CA GLY A 161 -15.13 14.35 -0.89
C GLY A 161 -14.74 15.50 0.05
N PHE A 162 -14.01 15.23 1.14
CA PHE A 162 -13.45 16.24 2.05
C PHE A 162 -12.08 16.78 1.61
N ASN A 163 -11.70 16.60 0.34
CA ASN A 163 -10.48 17.18 -0.22
C ASN A 163 -10.65 18.68 -0.54
N PRO A 164 -9.66 19.55 -0.22
CA PRO A 164 -9.70 20.99 -0.57
C PRO A 164 -10.02 21.25 -2.06
N CYS A 165 -9.65 20.34 -2.96
CA CYS A 165 -9.95 20.44 -4.39
C CYS A 165 -11.45 20.22 -4.69
N ALA A 166 -12.04 19.18 -4.10
CA ALA A 166 -13.45 18.83 -4.27
C ALA A 166 -14.36 19.95 -3.72
N PHE A 167 -13.98 20.58 -2.61
CA PHE A 167 -14.71 21.72 -2.05
C PHE A 167 -14.81 22.91 -3.01
N PHE A 168 -13.71 23.29 -3.68
CA PHE A 168 -13.72 24.41 -4.62
C PHE A 168 -14.65 24.15 -5.81
N VAL A 169 -14.63 22.91 -6.32
CA VAL A 169 -15.51 22.47 -7.41
C VAL A 169 -16.97 22.48 -6.97
N LEU A 170 -17.26 21.99 -5.77
CA LEU A 170 -18.62 22.00 -5.21
C LEU A 170 -19.15 23.43 -5.08
N PHE A 171 -18.36 24.37 -4.59
CA PHE A 171 -18.77 25.78 -4.51
C PHE A 171 -19.05 26.39 -5.89
N PHE A 172 -18.24 26.04 -6.88
CA PHE A 172 -18.47 26.50 -8.25
C PHE A 172 -19.75 25.89 -8.85
N LEU A 173 -19.98 24.58 -8.65
CA LEU A 173 -21.23 23.91 -9.06
C LEU A 173 -22.44 24.56 -8.37
N LEU A 174 -22.37 24.77 -7.06
CA LEU A 174 -23.44 25.42 -6.30
C LEU A 174 -23.73 26.83 -6.82
N SER A 175 -22.69 27.62 -7.12
CA SER A 175 -22.82 28.94 -7.73
C SER A 175 -23.56 28.89 -9.08
N LEU A 176 -23.30 27.87 -9.91
CA LEU A 176 -24.04 27.67 -11.17
C LEU A 176 -25.50 27.28 -10.90
N LEU A 177 -25.75 26.38 -9.94
CA LEU A 177 -27.08 25.87 -9.63
C LEU A 177 -28.02 26.94 -9.06
N ILE A 178 -27.52 27.87 -8.24
CA ILE A 178 -28.30 29.01 -7.71
C ILE A 178 -28.91 29.85 -8.85
N HIS A 179 -28.23 29.95 -9.99
CA HIS A 179 -28.69 30.71 -11.15
C HIS A 179 -29.65 29.94 -12.07
N ALA A 180 -29.83 28.62 -11.89
CA ALA A 180 -30.65 27.78 -12.75
C ALA A 180 -32.18 28.00 -12.56
N LYS A 181 -32.60 28.63 -11.45
CA LYS A 181 -34.00 29.05 -11.13
C LYS A 181 -35.09 27.96 -11.12
N SER A 182 -34.75 26.67 -11.33
CA SER A 182 -35.73 25.57 -11.41
C SER A 182 -35.18 24.26 -10.84
N ARG A 183 -35.96 23.57 -9.98
CA ARG A 183 -35.59 22.29 -9.37
C ARG A 183 -35.27 21.19 -10.39
N LYS A 184 -36.03 21.13 -11.50
CA LYS A 184 -35.79 20.16 -12.58
C LYS A 184 -34.46 20.39 -13.27
N ARG A 185 -34.09 21.66 -13.50
CA ARG A 185 -32.81 22.03 -14.11
C ARG A 185 -31.65 21.74 -13.17
N MET A 186 -31.82 22.01 -11.87
CA MET A 186 -30.79 21.69 -10.87
C MET A 186 -30.53 20.19 -10.79
N LEU A 187 -31.58 19.37 -10.77
CA LEU A 187 -31.44 17.92 -10.75
C LEU A 187 -30.76 17.40 -12.03
N LEU A 188 -31.15 17.90 -13.20
CA LEU A 188 -30.50 17.55 -14.47
C LEU A 188 -29.00 17.88 -14.45
N ILE A 189 -28.64 19.10 -14.07
CA ILE A 189 -27.24 19.56 -14.03
C ILE A 189 -26.44 18.75 -13.02
N GLY A 190 -26.97 18.56 -11.80
CA GLY A 190 -26.32 17.77 -10.76
C GLY A 190 -26.12 16.31 -11.17
N SER A 191 -27.11 15.67 -11.77
CA SER A 191 -26.99 14.29 -12.28
C SER A 191 -25.96 14.18 -13.39
N ILE A 192 -25.89 15.16 -14.31
CA ILE A 192 -24.85 15.19 -15.35
C ILE A 192 -23.46 15.31 -14.72
N PHE A 193 -23.30 16.23 -13.75
CA PHE A 193 -22.03 16.38 -13.03
C PHE A 193 -21.60 15.06 -12.38
N VAL A 194 -22.47 14.44 -11.58
CA VAL A 194 -22.19 13.18 -10.88
C VAL A 194 -21.89 12.05 -11.86
N PHE A 195 -22.66 11.92 -12.94
CA PHE A 195 -22.44 10.88 -13.95
C PHE A 195 -21.08 11.02 -14.64
N PHE A 196 -20.74 12.22 -15.12
CA PHE A 196 -19.44 12.43 -15.77
C PHE A 196 -18.29 12.33 -14.78
N SER A 197 -18.48 12.77 -13.53
CA SER A 197 -17.49 12.57 -12.47
C SER A 197 -17.21 11.09 -12.24
N ALA A 198 -18.26 10.29 -12.02
CA ALA A 198 -18.13 8.85 -11.83
C ALA A 198 -17.51 8.15 -13.04
N LEU A 199 -17.89 8.55 -14.27
CA LEU A 199 -17.31 8.01 -15.50
C LEU A 199 -15.81 8.31 -15.60
N ILE A 200 -15.40 9.56 -15.39
CA ILE A 200 -14.00 9.96 -15.47
C ILE A 200 -13.18 9.32 -14.36
N TYR A 201 -13.69 9.30 -13.14
CA TYR A 201 -13.07 8.61 -12.02
C TYR A 201 -12.87 7.12 -12.31
N PHE A 202 -13.92 6.44 -12.80
CA PHE A 202 -13.82 5.03 -13.21
C PHE A 202 -12.79 4.82 -14.33
N LEU A 203 -12.77 5.66 -15.36
CA LEU A 203 -11.80 5.56 -16.46
C LEU A 203 -10.36 5.75 -15.96
N PHE A 204 -10.13 6.73 -15.08
CA PHE A 204 -8.83 6.92 -14.46
C PHE A 204 -8.46 5.72 -13.61
N MET A 205 -9.32 5.26 -12.71
CA MET A 205 -8.99 4.12 -11.86
C MET A 205 -8.73 2.85 -12.68
N SER A 206 -9.50 2.61 -13.75
CA SER A 206 -9.26 1.48 -14.65
C SER A 206 -7.94 1.62 -15.41
N ALA A 207 -7.64 2.77 -16.00
CA ALA A 207 -6.41 2.97 -16.77
C ALA A 207 -5.15 3.01 -15.88
N TRP A 208 -5.26 3.64 -14.72
CA TRP A 208 -4.18 3.91 -13.78
C TRP A 208 -3.75 2.66 -13.01
N LEU A 209 -4.70 1.80 -12.61
CA LEU A 209 -4.38 0.51 -11.98
C LEU A 209 -3.58 -0.41 -12.93
N ASN A 210 -3.95 -0.46 -14.21
CA ASN A 210 -3.21 -1.23 -15.21
C ASN A 210 -1.78 -0.70 -15.40
N LEU A 211 -1.59 0.62 -15.32
CA LEU A 211 -0.28 1.25 -15.41
C LEU A 211 0.60 0.91 -14.20
N PHE A 212 0.04 0.89 -13.00
CA PHE A 212 0.80 0.56 -11.79
C PHE A 212 1.18 -0.92 -11.69
N LEU A 213 0.28 -1.83 -12.07
CA LEU A 213 0.60 -3.26 -12.14
C LEU A 213 1.73 -3.55 -13.14
N TYR A 214 1.86 -2.73 -14.18
CA TYR A 214 2.90 -2.90 -15.20
C TYR A 214 4.26 -2.30 -14.79
N ILE A 215 4.27 -1.20 -14.04
CA ILE A 215 5.49 -0.45 -13.73
C ILE A 215 6.19 -0.93 -12.44
N GLY A 216 5.47 -1.58 -11.52
CA GLY A 216 6.04 -2.06 -10.25
C GLY A 216 6.39 -0.93 -9.27
N GLU A 217 6.37 -1.26 -7.96
CA GLU A 217 6.67 -0.44 -6.77
C GLU A 217 7.14 1.01 -7.01
N ILE A 218 6.28 1.95 -6.64
CA ILE A 218 6.28 3.31 -7.20
C ILE A 218 7.09 4.32 -6.37
N LYS A 219 8.25 3.93 -5.87
CA LYS A 219 9.14 4.87 -5.15
C LYS A 219 9.50 6.08 -6.01
N ALA A 220 9.68 5.88 -7.32
CA ALA A 220 9.98 6.94 -8.27
C ALA A 220 8.86 7.99 -8.39
N ILE A 221 7.60 7.58 -8.59
CA ILE A 221 6.49 8.54 -8.77
C ILE A 221 6.22 9.28 -7.46
N THR A 222 6.26 8.59 -6.31
CA THR A 222 6.10 9.23 -5.00
C THR A 222 7.21 10.25 -4.75
N THR A 223 8.46 9.92 -5.10
CA THR A 223 9.60 10.84 -4.94
C THR A 223 9.49 12.05 -5.87
N ILE A 224 9.09 11.84 -7.13
CA ILE A 224 8.88 12.92 -8.11
C ILE A 224 7.72 13.83 -7.66
N ALA A 225 6.57 13.23 -7.31
CA ALA A 225 5.39 13.97 -6.84
C ALA A 225 5.70 14.76 -5.57
N GLY A 226 6.39 14.14 -4.61
CA GLY A 226 6.87 14.81 -3.40
C GLY A 226 7.82 15.97 -3.72
N GLY A 227 8.75 15.79 -4.65
CA GLY A 227 9.64 16.86 -5.13
C GLY A 227 8.88 18.03 -5.75
N ILE A 228 7.91 17.76 -6.64
CA ILE A 228 7.05 18.78 -7.24
C ILE A 228 6.26 19.52 -6.15
N ALA A 229 5.69 18.79 -5.19
CA ALA A 229 4.93 19.36 -4.08
C ALA A 229 5.79 20.30 -3.22
N LEU A 230 7.04 19.91 -2.92
CA LEU A 230 7.98 20.76 -2.18
C LEU A 230 8.34 22.04 -2.95
N VAL A 231 8.53 21.96 -4.26
CA VAL A 231 8.77 23.14 -5.10
C VAL A 231 7.56 24.08 -5.09
N ILE A 232 6.36 23.54 -5.28
CA ILE A 232 5.11 24.33 -5.22
C ILE A 232 4.96 24.98 -3.85
N ALA A 233 5.21 24.24 -2.76
CA ALA A 233 5.15 24.75 -1.40
C ALA A 233 6.17 25.87 -1.17
N ALA A 234 7.41 25.69 -1.62
CA ALA A 234 8.45 26.71 -1.51
C ALA A 234 8.09 28.00 -2.26
N ILE A 235 7.53 27.89 -3.48
CA ILE A 235 7.08 29.06 -4.24
C ILE A 235 5.93 29.77 -3.52
N ASN A 236 4.95 29.04 -2.97
CA ASN A 236 3.84 29.63 -2.21
C ASN A 236 4.30 30.31 -0.92
N ILE A 237 5.22 29.70 -0.16
CA ILE A 237 5.83 30.30 1.03
C ILE A 237 6.61 31.56 0.64
N LYS A 238 7.40 31.51 -0.43
CA LYS A 238 8.12 32.68 -0.95
C LYS A 238 7.16 33.80 -1.36
N ASP A 239 6.05 33.48 -2.02
CA ASP A 239 5.02 34.46 -2.43
C ASP A 239 4.32 35.10 -1.23
N TYR A 240 4.21 34.42 -0.09
CA TYR A 240 3.69 35.00 1.15
C TYR A 240 4.58 36.14 1.69
N PHE A 241 5.90 35.95 1.71
CA PHE A 241 6.85 36.96 2.22
C PHE A 241 7.25 38.01 1.17
N TRP A 242 7.38 37.62 -0.10
CA TRP A 242 7.78 38.49 -1.21
C TRP A 242 6.79 38.39 -2.37
N PHE A 243 5.60 38.94 -2.13
CA PHE A 243 4.48 38.88 -3.06
C PHE A 243 4.85 39.33 -4.47
N LYS A 244 4.65 38.44 -5.45
CA LYS A 244 4.87 38.66 -6.90
C LYS A 244 6.28 39.11 -7.32
N LYS A 245 7.30 38.98 -6.45
CA LYS A 245 8.70 39.20 -6.85
C LYS A 245 9.30 37.90 -7.39
N GLY A 246 9.66 37.86 -8.67
CA GLY A 246 10.23 36.67 -9.32
C GLY A 246 9.18 35.64 -9.75
N VAL A 247 9.53 34.35 -9.70
CA VAL A 247 8.61 33.24 -10.03
C VAL A 247 7.45 33.21 -9.02
N SER A 248 6.23 33.23 -9.52
CA SER A 248 4.99 33.17 -8.73
C SER A 248 3.98 32.27 -9.43
N LEU A 249 3.25 31.46 -8.66
CA LEU A 249 2.16 30.62 -9.16
C LEU A 249 0.81 31.37 -9.18
N SER A 250 0.82 32.67 -8.85
CA SER A 250 -0.38 33.50 -8.88
C SER A 250 -0.78 33.87 -10.32
N ILE A 251 -2.09 33.98 -10.55
CA ILE A 251 -2.62 34.40 -11.86
C ILE A 251 -2.07 35.79 -12.22
N PRO A 252 -1.39 35.94 -13.38
CA PRO A 252 -0.83 37.22 -13.80
C PRO A 252 -1.93 38.25 -14.05
N ASP A 253 -1.68 39.51 -13.71
CA ASP A 253 -2.70 40.57 -13.74
C ASP A 253 -3.23 40.84 -15.16
N SER A 254 -2.43 40.56 -16.20
CA SER A 254 -2.83 40.66 -17.61
C SER A 254 -3.89 39.62 -18.02
N ALA A 255 -3.92 38.45 -17.38
CA ALA A 255 -4.85 37.36 -17.72
C ALA A 255 -6.19 37.44 -16.97
N LYS A 256 -6.21 38.14 -15.82
CA LYS A 256 -7.39 38.27 -14.95
C LYS A 256 -8.64 38.78 -15.67
N PRO A 257 -8.61 39.87 -16.47
CA PRO A 257 -9.83 40.42 -17.07
C PRO A 257 -10.48 39.45 -18.07
N GLY A 258 -9.67 38.75 -18.87
CA GLY A 258 -10.14 37.76 -19.84
C GLY A 258 -10.76 36.55 -19.14
N LEU A 259 -10.12 36.06 -18.08
CA LEU A 259 -10.62 34.95 -17.26
C LEU A 259 -11.97 35.29 -16.62
N TYR A 260 -12.06 36.44 -15.93
CA TYR A 260 -13.30 36.87 -15.29
C TYR A 260 -14.44 37.09 -16.29
N LYS A 261 -14.15 37.59 -17.50
CA LYS A 261 -15.14 37.76 -18.56
C LYS A 261 -15.71 36.39 -19.02
N ARG A 262 -14.83 35.40 -19.23
CA ARG A 262 -15.24 34.03 -19.60
C ARG A 262 -16.05 33.37 -18.48
N MET A 263 -15.58 33.43 -17.24
CA MET A 263 -16.30 32.89 -16.07
C MET A 263 -17.70 33.53 -15.94
N ARG A 264 -17.80 34.85 -16.03
CA ARG A 264 -19.08 35.55 -15.91
C ARG A 264 -20.02 35.26 -17.09
N SER A 265 -19.49 35.01 -18.28
CA SER A 265 -20.27 34.56 -19.44
C SER A 265 -20.86 33.17 -19.23
N LEU A 266 -20.11 32.25 -18.61
CA LEU A 266 -20.59 30.91 -18.27
C LEU A 266 -21.69 30.95 -17.20
N VAL A 267 -21.51 31.77 -16.15
CA VAL A 267 -22.50 31.93 -15.08
C VAL A 267 -23.77 32.65 -15.54
N LYS A 268 -23.65 33.60 -16.48
CA LYS A 268 -24.81 34.31 -17.07
C LYS A 268 -25.50 33.55 -18.19
N ALA A 269 -24.99 32.40 -18.62
CA ALA A 269 -25.60 31.62 -19.69
C ALA A 269 -26.93 31.04 -19.21
N THR A 270 -28.04 31.65 -19.61
CA THR A 270 -29.41 31.21 -19.31
C THR A 270 -29.85 30.02 -20.17
N HIS A 271 -29.07 29.65 -21.18
CA HIS A 271 -29.36 28.56 -22.10
C HIS A 271 -28.89 27.22 -21.53
N LEU A 272 -29.82 26.26 -21.47
CA LEU A 272 -29.61 24.92 -20.91
C LEU A 272 -28.39 24.18 -21.51
N PRO A 273 -28.12 24.21 -22.83
CA PRO A 273 -26.97 23.53 -23.41
C PRO A 273 -25.62 24.08 -22.92
N SER A 274 -25.51 25.39 -22.72
CA SER A 274 -24.28 26.01 -22.21
C SER A 274 -23.98 25.61 -20.77
N MET A 275 -25.03 25.47 -19.94
CA MET A 275 -24.88 24.97 -18.58
C MET A 275 -24.47 23.50 -18.55
N ILE A 276 -25.06 22.67 -19.41
CA ILE A 276 -24.68 21.25 -19.55
C ILE A 276 -23.20 21.14 -19.95
N PHE A 277 -22.80 21.85 -21.01
CA PHE A 277 -21.42 21.84 -21.48
C PHE A 277 -20.43 22.32 -20.42
N GLY A 278 -20.75 23.43 -19.74
CA GLY A 278 -19.92 23.94 -18.64
C GLY A 278 -19.81 22.95 -17.48
N THR A 279 -20.87 22.21 -17.19
CA THR A 279 -20.89 21.18 -16.13
C THR A 279 -20.03 19.97 -16.49
N ILE A 280 -20.07 19.52 -17.75
CA ILE A 280 -19.22 18.42 -18.22
C ILE A 280 -17.75 18.79 -18.14
N ILE A 281 -17.38 19.99 -18.64
CA ILE A 281 -16.00 20.48 -18.55
C ILE A 281 -15.56 20.60 -17.10
N LEU A 282 -16.42 21.15 -16.24
CA LEU A 282 -16.14 21.27 -14.82
C LEU A 282 -15.89 19.90 -14.18
N ALA A 283 -16.72 18.89 -14.47
CA ALA A 283 -16.55 17.54 -13.96
C ALA A 283 -15.21 16.94 -14.40
N ILE A 284 -14.87 17.03 -15.69
CA ILE A 284 -13.59 16.51 -16.21
C ILE A 284 -12.41 17.22 -15.54
N ALA A 285 -12.43 18.56 -15.47
CA ALA A 285 -11.36 19.34 -14.87
C ALA A 285 -11.20 19.05 -13.37
N ALA A 286 -12.31 18.91 -12.65
CA ALA A 286 -12.34 18.55 -11.24
C ALA A 286 -11.67 17.21 -10.98
N ASN A 287 -12.12 16.16 -11.68
CA ASN A 287 -11.60 14.79 -11.47
C ASN A 287 -10.14 14.66 -11.92
N THR A 288 -9.72 15.41 -12.94
CA THR A 288 -8.30 15.46 -13.35
C THR A 288 -7.42 16.05 -12.25
N TYR A 289 -7.89 17.09 -11.57
CA TYR A 289 -7.15 17.74 -10.49
C TYR A 289 -7.20 16.92 -9.19
N GLU A 290 -8.34 16.28 -8.91
CA GLU A 290 -8.55 15.36 -7.79
C GLU A 290 -7.61 14.15 -7.87
N LEU A 291 -7.38 13.58 -9.06
CA LEU A 291 -6.43 12.49 -9.28
C LEU A 291 -5.04 12.82 -8.73
N LEU A 292 -4.58 14.08 -8.81
CA LEU A 292 -3.26 14.48 -8.28
C LEU A 292 -3.22 14.46 -6.74
N CYS A 293 -4.37 14.60 -6.09
CA CYS A 293 -4.50 14.71 -4.64
C CYS A 293 -4.88 13.38 -3.97
N THR A 294 -5.59 12.50 -4.68
CA THR A 294 -6.07 11.21 -4.15
C THR A 294 -5.67 10.00 -5.00
N ALA A 295 -4.63 10.14 -5.83
CA ALA A 295 -4.03 9.07 -6.64
C ALA A 295 -3.67 7.79 -5.85
N GLY A 296 -3.50 7.89 -4.53
CA GLY A 296 -3.16 6.77 -3.66
C GLY A 296 -4.34 5.90 -3.22
N PHE A 297 -5.58 6.42 -3.22
CA PHE A 297 -6.75 5.68 -2.74
C PHE A 297 -7.06 4.38 -3.50
N PRO A 298 -6.87 4.29 -4.83
CA PRO A 298 -7.11 3.05 -5.58
C PRO A 298 -6.21 1.88 -5.13
N MET A 299 -4.99 2.17 -4.68
CA MET A 299 -4.05 1.14 -4.22
C MET A 299 -4.48 0.49 -2.91
N ILE A 300 -5.41 1.11 -2.16
CA ILE A 300 -5.92 0.55 -0.91
C ILE A 300 -6.97 -0.56 -1.18
N TYR A 301 -7.51 -0.63 -2.41
CA TYR A 301 -8.47 -1.66 -2.80
C TYR A 301 -7.82 -2.95 -3.31
N THR A 302 -6.49 -3.00 -3.42
CA THR A 302 -5.70 -4.14 -3.93
C THR A 302 -4.76 -4.64 -2.84
#